data_AF-A0A4Y3TRS0-F1
#
_entry.id   AF-A0A4Y3TRS0-F1
#
_cell.length_a   1.000
_cell.length_b   1.000
_cell.length_c   1.000
_cell.angle_alpha   90.00
_cell.angle_beta   90.00
_cell.angle_gamma   90.00
#
_symmetry.space_group_name_H-M   'P 1'
#
loop_
_entity.id
_entity.type
_entity.pdbx_description
1 polymer ?
#
loop_
_entity_poly.entity_id
_entity_poly.type
_entity_poly.pdbx_seq_one_letter_code
_entity_poly.pdbx_strand_id
1 'polypeptide(L)'
;MKWVLQFDKEDYPLAVQIIEHLDVLGSSQIRAALEVAHTKLVRSISNKGSPMKGNNTLFAAVGKSAKSGALIAYHYRVTSEIPESSFISGDEEDQLDLSKIENIVLVDDVIGTGRTITSEVSKMAEEVYSSERVRNIFVLTVAGYESGINHVEEKTGSSVITALEYGIRDTVADLDAVFYHGMPMSDREDSLETIKRYCRSVGNSELGFANVGGLLVFDHNTPNTTLPIIWSNSKNWLPLFPRAANIPGSAKVIKSVKKERSADFEKKDSTNLSVIRKEMEITLFVEGKIDEIFIDYFVEKQKLSENIEVGKVNAIALGGLYQSQKLIDLLQQSKKHAVFVLDNDAHAKRAASRLDGLENVPVMFLKPNFIALLDINKIYANKERFPSLPEEPLSIDDERADVSDDKWLHALEKATIRRGAIVSRADAIIKFIDEFLDEKKYEEFCKELKEKINVFFPSLPEV
;
A
#
# COMPACT_ATOMS: atom_id res chain seq x y z
N MET A 1 -10.51 32.76 19.80
CA MET A 1 -11.39 33.94 19.56
C MET A 1 -11.20 34.59 18.19
N LYS A 2 -10.08 35.24 17.85
CA LYS A 2 -9.96 36.03 16.60
C LYS A 2 -10.39 35.30 15.31
N TRP A 3 -10.09 34.00 15.19
CA TRP A 3 -10.49 33.17 14.04
C TRP A 3 -12.02 33.06 13.87
N VAL A 4 -12.75 32.76 14.95
CA VAL A 4 -14.22 32.60 14.96
C VAL A 4 -14.92 33.91 14.55
N LEU A 5 -14.36 35.06 14.93
CA LEU A 5 -14.92 36.39 14.62
C LEU A 5 -14.85 36.78 13.13
N GLN A 6 -14.30 35.92 12.26
CA GLN A 6 -14.26 36.11 10.81
C GLN A 6 -15.45 35.45 10.08
N PHE A 7 -16.25 34.65 10.79
CA PHE A 7 -17.51 34.12 10.30
C PHE A 7 -18.61 35.17 10.45
N ASP A 8 -19.70 35.00 9.71
CA ASP A 8 -20.97 35.65 9.95
C ASP A 8 -21.49 35.23 11.35
N LYS A 9 -22.26 36.09 12.02
CA LYS A 9 -22.60 35.92 13.45
C LYS A 9 -23.47 34.69 13.70
N GLU A 10 -24.34 34.39 12.75
CA GLU A 10 -25.18 33.21 12.64
C GLU A 10 -24.37 31.90 12.54
N ASP A 11 -23.17 31.95 11.95
CA ASP A 11 -22.30 30.78 11.72
C ASP A 11 -21.28 30.55 12.86
N TYR A 12 -21.31 31.36 13.92
CA TYR A 12 -20.44 31.15 15.10
C TYR A 12 -20.56 29.77 15.75
N PRO A 13 -21.75 29.13 15.87
CA PRO A 13 -21.86 27.76 16.37
C PRO A 13 -21.08 26.76 15.51
N LEU A 14 -21.21 26.87 14.18
CA LEU A 14 -20.49 26.03 13.22
C LEU A 14 -18.96 26.21 13.32
N ALA A 15 -18.49 27.45 13.51
CA ALA A 15 -17.08 27.73 13.74
C ALA A 15 -16.56 27.10 15.06
N VAL A 16 -17.36 27.06 16.12
CA VAL A 16 -17.00 26.36 17.37
C VAL A 16 -16.95 24.85 17.15
N GLN A 17 -17.95 24.28 16.50
CA GLN A 17 -18.04 22.85 16.18
C GLN A 17 -16.86 22.35 15.32
N ILE A 18 -16.37 23.17 14.39
CA ILE A 18 -15.13 22.89 13.63
C ILE A 18 -13.90 22.80 14.54
N ILE A 19 -13.80 23.65 15.57
CA ILE A 19 -12.69 23.62 16.53
C ILE A 19 -12.81 22.40 17.46
N GLU A 20 -14.02 22.06 17.91
CA GLU A 20 -14.27 20.93 18.82
C GLU A 20 -13.95 19.56 18.18
N HIS A 21 -14.11 19.44 16.86
CA HIS A 21 -13.79 18.23 16.09
C HIS A 21 -12.43 18.26 15.40
N LEU A 22 -11.60 19.28 15.66
CA LEU A 22 -10.26 19.39 15.08
C LEU A 22 -9.26 18.55 15.90
N ASP A 23 -8.72 17.49 15.30
CA ASP A 23 -7.65 16.73 15.91
C ASP A 23 -6.31 17.47 15.73
N VAL A 24 -5.72 17.89 16.86
CA VAL A 24 -4.49 18.70 16.90
C VAL A 24 -3.38 17.88 17.54
N LEU A 25 -2.57 17.24 16.71
CA LEU A 25 -1.48 16.35 17.12
C LEU A 25 -0.21 17.14 17.44
N GLY A 26 0.10 17.23 18.73
CA GLY A 26 1.38 17.75 19.21
C GLY A 26 2.51 16.71 19.21
N SER A 27 3.74 17.19 19.40
CA SER A 27 4.98 16.39 19.44
C SER A 27 4.98 15.21 20.43
N SER A 28 4.11 15.22 21.45
CA SER A 28 3.87 14.05 22.32
C SER A 28 3.03 12.97 21.64
N GLN A 29 1.90 13.37 21.04
CA GLN A 29 1.01 12.49 20.30
C GLN A 29 1.71 11.92 19.06
N ILE A 30 2.46 12.74 18.33
CA ILE A 30 3.26 12.32 17.17
C ILE A 30 4.27 11.23 17.58
N ARG A 31 4.99 11.38 18.70
CA ARG A 31 5.95 10.36 19.15
C ARG A 31 5.27 9.05 19.56
N ALA A 32 4.20 9.10 20.36
CA ALA A 32 3.44 7.92 20.73
C ALA A 32 2.83 7.20 19.50
N ALA A 33 2.36 7.97 18.51
CA ALA A 33 1.92 7.44 17.22
C ALA A 33 3.08 6.76 16.47
N LEU A 34 4.26 7.37 16.40
CA LEU A 34 5.45 6.78 15.76
C LEU A 34 5.93 5.50 16.47
N GLU A 35 5.81 5.39 17.79
CA GLU A 35 6.08 4.14 18.56
C GLU A 35 5.10 3.01 18.16
N VAL A 36 3.80 3.34 18.04
CA VAL A 36 2.78 2.41 17.56
C VAL A 36 3.04 2.00 16.11
N ALA A 37 3.37 2.95 15.23
CA ALA A 37 3.71 2.69 13.83
C ALA A 37 4.99 1.85 13.71
N HIS A 38 6.00 2.08 14.54
CA HIS A 38 7.20 1.24 14.61
C HIS A 38 6.85 -0.20 15.00
N THR A 39 6.02 -0.39 16.03
CA THR A 39 5.58 -1.73 16.47
C THR A 39 4.80 -2.45 15.36
N LYS A 40 3.88 -1.75 14.67
CA LYS A 40 3.17 -2.27 13.49
C LYS A 40 4.17 -2.64 12.38
N LEU A 41 5.14 -1.78 12.07
CA LEU A 41 6.14 -1.99 11.03
C LEU A 41 7.03 -3.21 11.32
N VAL A 42 7.56 -3.35 12.53
CA VAL A 42 8.41 -4.50 12.92
C VAL A 42 7.64 -5.81 12.75
N ARG A 43 6.36 -5.84 13.12
CA ARG A 43 5.48 -7.00 12.89
C ARG A 43 5.30 -7.26 11.39
N SER A 44 4.94 -6.25 10.60
CA SER A 44 4.74 -6.40 9.15
C SER A 44 6.01 -6.83 8.41
N ILE A 45 7.18 -6.30 8.78
CA ILE A 45 8.48 -6.73 8.23
C ILE A 45 8.79 -8.20 8.60
N SER A 46 8.50 -8.59 9.84
CA SER A 46 8.73 -9.97 10.30
C SER A 46 7.83 -10.98 9.59
N ASN A 47 6.56 -10.64 9.37
CA ASN A 47 5.61 -11.46 8.62
C ASN A 47 6.06 -11.68 7.15
N LYS A 48 6.75 -10.71 6.54
CA LYS A 48 7.30 -10.86 5.18
C LYS A 48 8.62 -11.64 5.10
N GLY A 49 8.97 -12.38 6.15
CA GLY A 49 10.17 -13.23 6.19
C GLY A 49 11.52 -12.48 6.22
N SER A 50 11.52 -11.15 6.32
CA SER A 50 12.73 -10.30 6.34
C SER A 50 12.90 -9.50 7.66
N PRO A 51 12.79 -10.14 8.85
CA PRO A 51 12.77 -9.46 10.15
C PRO A 51 13.96 -8.51 10.31
N MET A 52 13.71 -7.35 10.93
CA MET A 52 14.73 -6.31 11.12
C MET A 52 15.93 -6.86 11.92
N LYS A 53 17.10 -6.94 11.27
CA LYS A 53 18.33 -7.51 11.83
C LYS A 53 19.54 -6.71 11.35
N GLY A 54 20.27 -6.11 12.29
CA GLY A 54 21.37 -5.21 11.96
C GLY A 54 20.90 -4.08 11.04
N ASN A 55 21.54 -3.93 9.89
CA ASN A 55 21.26 -2.84 8.94
C ASN A 55 20.50 -3.32 7.69
N ASN A 56 19.67 -4.38 7.77
CA ASN A 56 18.90 -4.87 6.61
C ASN A 56 17.68 -4.01 6.22
N THR A 57 17.43 -2.92 6.94
CA THR A 57 16.28 -2.03 6.72
C THR A 57 16.74 -0.60 6.52
N LEU A 58 16.29 0.00 5.43
CA LEU A 58 16.63 1.35 4.99
C LEU A 58 15.42 2.27 5.12
N PHE A 59 15.62 3.46 5.68
CA PHE A 59 14.59 4.47 5.89
C PHE A 59 14.86 5.71 5.03
N ALA A 60 13.83 6.29 4.42
CA ALA A 60 13.95 7.52 3.64
C ALA A 60 12.75 8.43 3.89
N ALA A 61 12.95 9.75 3.91
CA ALA A 61 11.84 10.70 4.01
C ALA A 61 11.10 10.84 2.66
N VAL A 62 9.78 11.00 2.70
CA VAL A 62 8.98 11.33 1.51
C VAL A 62 9.20 12.80 1.13
N GLY A 63 9.41 13.03 -0.17
CA GLY A 63 9.72 14.34 -0.73
C GLY A 63 11.14 14.85 -0.45
N LYS A 64 11.38 16.10 -0.86
CA LYS A 64 12.70 16.76 -0.75
C LYS A 64 13.04 17.13 0.70
N SER A 65 14.34 17.16 1.01
CA SER A 65 14.91 17.88 2.16
C SER A 65 14.27 19.26 2.34
N ALA A 66 14.00 19.65 3.60
CA ALA A 66 13.19 20.81 4.02
C ALA A 66 11.64 20.69 3.95
N LYS A 67 11.09 19.47 3.85
CA LYS A 67 9.64 19.17 4.02
C LYS A 67 9.34 18.48 5.36
N SER A 68 8.06 18.39 5.71
CA SER A 68 7.59 17.76 6.97
C SER A 68 7.98 16.28 7.08
N GLY A 69 7.96 15.50 6.00
CA GLY A 69 8.45 14.12 6.00
C GLY A 69 9.89 13.96 6.53
N ALA A 70 10.79 14.92 6.30
CA ALA A 70 12.15 14.89 6.84
C ALA A 70 12.19 15.17 8.36
N LEU A 71 11.31 16.03 8.87
CA LEU A 71 11.15 16.26 10.31
C LEU A 71 10.56 15.02 11.00
N ILE A 72 9.57 14.36 10.38
CA ILE A 72 8.99 13.11 10.90
C ILE A 72 10.01 11.97 10.85
N ALA A 73 10.80 11.84 9.78
CA ALA A 73 11.90 10.87 9.70
C ALA A 73 12.92 11.06 10.84
N TYR A 74 13.30 12.32 11.16
CA TYR A 74 14.13 12.63 12.31
C TYR A 74 13.48 12.24 13.64
N HIS A 75 12.22 12.60 13.87
CA HIS A 75 11.50 12.21 15.09
C HIS A 75 11.37 10.69 15.22
N TYR A 76 11.05 9.99 14.14
CA TYR A 76 10.95 8.53 14.08
C TYR A 76 12.29 7.88 14.42
N ARG A 77 13.40 8.33 13.81
CA ARG A 77 14.75 7.88 14.12
C ARG A 77 15.07 7.97 15.61
N VAL A 78 14.85 9.13 16.21
CA VAL A 78 15.16 9.36 17.64
C VAL A 78 14.25 8.56 18.56
N THR A 79 12.96 8.43 18.22
CA THR A 79 11.96 7.75 19.06
C THR A 79 12.09 6.23 19.00
N SER A 80 12.48 5.66 17.85
CA SER A 80 12.63 4.22 17.64
C SER A 80 14.07 3.71 17.84
N GLU A 81 14.98 4.54 18.35
CA GLU A 81 16.42 4.24 18.51
C GLU A 81 17.11 3.79 17.19
N ILE A 82 16.63 4.38 16.10
CA ILE A 82 17.11 4.41 14.72
C ILE A 82 18.62 4.68 14.52
N PRO A 83 19.54 3.75 14.19
CA PRO A 83 20.89 4.13 13.78
C PRO A 83 20.86 5.07 12.57
N GLU A 84 21.67 6.13 12.59
CA GLU A 84 21.70 7.14 11.52
C GLU A 84 22.11 6.54 10.17
N SER A 85 23.02 5.56 10.19
CA SER A 85 23.42 4.75 9.02
C SER A 85 22.29 3.94 8.36
N SER A 86 21.11 3.87 8.96
CA SER A 86 19.93 3.22 8.38
C SER A 86 19.00 4.21 7.68
N PHE A 87 19.32 5.52 7.66
CA PHE A 87 18.56 6.54 6.95
C PHE A 87 19.31 7.02 5.71
N ILE A 88 18.61 7.17 4.58
CA ILE A 88 19.14 7.90 3.43
C ILE A 88 19.13 9.39 3.77
N SER A 89 20.30 9.96 4.00
CA SER A 89 20.52 11.40 3.87
C SER A 89 20.83 11.74 2.41
N GLY A 90 20.39 12.90 1.92
CA GLY A 90 20.52 13.27 0.50
C GLY A 90 21.97 13.53 0.01
N ASP A 91 22.95 13.39 0.91
CA ASP A 91 24.38 13.53 0.62
C ASP A 91 25.12 12.17 0.59
N GLU A 92 24.44 11.04 0.89
CA GLU A 92 25.05 9.71 1.08
C GLU A 92 24.56 8.62 0.10
N GLU A 93 23.73 8.95 -0.89
CA GLU A 93 23.21 8.00 -1.89
C GLU A 93 24.33 7.20 -2.59
N ASP A 94 25.48 7.82 -2.85
CA ASP A 94 26.62 7.23 -3.57
C ASP A 94 27.39 6.14 -2.79
N GLN A 95 27.15 5.96 -1.48
CA GLN A 95 27.86 4.97 -0.64
C GLN A 95 26.95 3.84 -0.12
N LEU A 96 25.70 3.79 -0.59
CA LEU A 96 24.68 2.99 0.06
C LEU A 96 24.71 1.53 -0.40
N ASP A 97 25.25 0.65 0.45
CA ASP A 97 25.36 -0.80 0.22
C ASP A 97 23.99 -1.49 0.25
N LEU A 98 23.26 -1.40 -0.87
CA LEU A 98 21.98 -2.05 -1.06
C LEU A 98 22.06 -3.59 -1.04
N SER A 99 23.24 -4.22 -1.06
CA SER A 99 23.37 -5.69 -1.11
C SER A 99 22.79 -6.37 0.14
N LYS A 100 22.82 -5.69 1.29
CA LYS A 100 22.32 -6.16 2.59
C LYS A 100 20.91 -5.69 2.91
N ILE A 101 20.36 -4.75 2.14
CA ILE A 101 19.03 -4.19 2.37
C ILE A 101 17.96 -5.16 1.86
N GLU A 102 17.00 -5.48 2.71
CA GLU A 102 15.84 -6.33 2.44
C GLU A 102 14.53 -5.56 2.56
N ASN A 103 14.51 -4.49 3.36
CA ASN A 103 13.33 -3.65 3.59
C ASN A 103 13.66 -2.18 3.29
N ILE A 104 12.77 -1.48 2.61
CA ILE A 104 12.84 -0.04 2.37
C ILE A 104 11.56 0.60 2.93
N VAL A 105 11.70 1.64 3.73
CA VAL A 105 10.62 2.27 4.48
C VAL A 105 10.61 3.77 4.19
N LEU A 106 9.58 4.24 3.50
CA LEU A 106 9.36 5.67 3.27
C LEU A 106 8.61 6.28 4.45
N VAL A 107 9.06 7.42 4.97
CA VAL A 107 8.48 8.07 6.16
C VAL A 107 7.88 9.42 5.80
N ASP A 108 6.61 9.65 6.17
CA ASP A 108 5.90 10.94 5.95
C ASP A 108 4.99 11.33 7.14
N ASP A 109 4.46 12.56 7.14
CA ASP A 109 3.51 13.02 8.14
C ASP A 109 2.11 12.39 7.99
N VAL A 110 1.49 12.53 6.82
CA VAL A 110 0.12 12.08 6.56
C VAL A 110 -0.11 11.59 5.13
N ILE A 111 -0.76 10.43 4.99
CA ILE A 111 -1.32 10.01 3.70
C ILE A 111 -2.66 10.69 3.47
N GLY A 112 -2.66 11.77 2.68
CA GLY A 112 -3.87 12.44 2.21
C GLY A 112 -4.63 11.61 1.17
N THR A 113 -4.37 11.86 -0.12
CA THR A 113 -4.98 11.11 -1.24
C THR A 113 -4.07 10.02 -1.81
N GLY A 114 -2.93 9.74 -1.16
CA GLY A 114 -1.90 8.83 -1.65
C GLY A 114 -1.04 9.33 -2.83
N ARG A 115 -1.58 10.17 -3.72
CA ARG A 115 -0.97 10.53 -5.03
C ARG A 115 0.53 10.89 -5.02
N THR A 116 0.99 11.65 -4.03
CA THR A 116 2.42 12.02 -3.90
C THR A 116 3.27 10.78 -3.62
N ILE A 117 2.90 10.03 -2.58
CA ILE A 117 3.55 8.80 -2.14
C ILE A 117 3.51 7.76 -3.26
N THR A 118 2.36 7.57 -3.93
CA THR A 118 2.25 6.73 -5.12
C THR A 118 3.30 7.10 -6.17
N SER A 119 3.47 8.39 -6.49
CA SER A 119 4.47 8.83 -7.48
C SER A 119 5.92 8.64 -7.06
N GLU A 120 6.23 8.60 -5.76
CA GLU A 120 7.59 8.38 -5.26
C GLU A 120 7.88 6.87 -5.13
N VAL A 121 6.97 6.10 -4.52
CA VAL A 121 7.04 4.64 -4.45
C VAL A 121 7.09 4.02 -5.85
N SER A 122 6.25 4.42 -6.81
CA SER A 122 6.26 3.82 -8.16
C SER A 122 7.61 3.96 -8.86
N LYS A 123 8.32 5.10 -8.68
CA LYS A 123 9.65 5.31 -9.29
C LYS A 123 10.69 4.38 -8.64
N MET A 124 10.68 4.32 -7.30
CA MET A 124 11.56 3.46 -6.53
C MET A 124 11.30 1.97 -6.80
N ALA A 125 10.04 1.55 -6.84
CA ALA A 125 9.63 0.15 -7.03
C ALA A 125 10.07 -0.41 -8.39
N GLU A 126 10.01 0.39 -9.47
CA GLU A 126 10.54 0.01 -10.78
C GLU A 126 12.04 -0.36 -10.73
N GLU A 127 12.83 0.37 -9.93
CA GLU A 127 14.27 0.15 -9.81
C GLU A 127 14.56 -0.97 -8.80
N VAL A 128 13.92 -0.95 -7.64
CA VAL A 128 14.09 -1.94 -6.55
C VAL A 128 13.70 -3.35 -7.01
N TYR A 129 12.54 -3.53 -7.63
CA TYR A 129 12.09 -4.86 -8.06
C TYR A 129 12.92 -5.40 -9.23
N SER A 130 13.52 -4.53 -10.05
CA SER A 130 14.45 -4.95 -11.12
C SER A 130 15.82 -5.45 -10.65
N SER A 131 16.31 -4.96 -9.51
CA SER A 131 17.62 -5.37 -8.98
C SER A 131 17.62 -6.83 -8.50
N GLU A 132 18.77 -7.50 -8.51
CA GLU A 132 18.87 -8.96 -8.27
C GLU A 132 18.21 -9.45 -6.97
N ARG A 133 18.27 -8.65 -5.88
CA ARG A 133 17.65 -9.00 -4.58
C ARG A 133 16.21 -8.51 -4.51
N VAL A 134 15.29 -9.37 -4.08
CA VAL A 134 13.94 -8.99 -3.67
C VAL A 134 13.99 -8.11 -2.44
N ARG A 135 13.18 -7.03 -2.39
CA ARG A 135 13.05 -6.16 -1.23
C ARG A 135 11.60 -5.76 -1.02
N ASN A 136 11.23 -5.63 0.24
CA ASN A 136 9.92 -5.18 0.67
C ASN A 136 9.87 -3.65 0.77
N ILE A 137 8.83 -3.04 0.20
CA ILE A 137 8.62 -1.59 0.27
C ILE A 137 7.46 -1.29 1.22
N PHE A 138 7.73 -0.45 2.21
CA PHE A 138 6.78 0.03 3.21
C PHE A 138 6.66 1.55 3.16
N VAL A 139 5.51 2.05 3.58
CA VAL A 139 5.30 3.48 3.84
C VAL A 139 4.85 3.62 5.29
N LEU A 140 5.59 4.36 6.11
CA LEU A 140 5.29 4.65 7.50
C LEU A 140 4.81 6.10 7.66
N THR A 141 3.64 6.31 8.26
CA THR A 141 3.15 7.67 8.58
C THR A 141 2.56 7.79 9.98
N VAL A 142 2.45 9.02 10.46
CA VAL A 142 1.75 9.32 11.72
C VAL A 142 0.24 9.12 11.53
N ALA A 143 -0.30 9.65 10.43
CA ALA A 143 -1.72 9.57 10.08
C ALA A 143 -1.94 9.11 8.62
N GLY A 144 -3.13 8.63 8.31
CA GLY A 144 -3.56 8.41 6.93
C GLY A 144 -5.08 8.36 6.78
N TYR A 145 -5.59 8.87 5.66
CA TYR A 145 -6.99 8.68 5.29
C TYR A 145 -7.15 7.34 4.57
N GLU A 146 -8.15 6.54 4.94
CA GLU A 146 -8.36 5.20 4.39
C GLU A 146 -8.36 5.18 2.85
N SER A 147 -8.98 6.17 2.20
CA SER A 147 -9.02 6.28 0.75
C SER A 147 -7.65 6.53 0.12
N GLY A 148 -6.77 7.29 0.79
CA GLY A 148 -5.39 7.51 0.38
C GLY A 148 -4.48 6.33 0.65
N ILE A 149 -4.68 5.63 1.78
CA ILE A 149 -3.99 4.39 2.14
C ILE A 149 -4.24 3.33 1.07
N ASN A 150 -5.51 2.99 0.84
CA ASN A 150 -5.91 2.01 -0.18
C ASN A 150 -5.36 2.42 -1.57
N HIS A 151 -5.39 3.70 -1.94
CA HIS A 151 -4.85 4.18 -3.21
C HIS A 151 -3.35 3.93 -3.38
N VAL A 152 -2.54 4.09 -2.33
CA VAL A 152 -1.10 3.78 -2.37
C VAL A 152 -0.91 2.28 -2.56
N GLU A 153 -1.56 1.46 -1.73
CA GLU A 153 -1.39 0.01 -1.72
C GLU A 153 -1.85 -0.62 -3.05
N GLU A 154 -3.04 -0.26 -3.54
CA GLU A 154 -3.56 -0.69 -4.85
C GLU A 154 -2.70 -0.25 -6.04
N LYS A 155 -2.05 0.91 -5.98
CA LYS A 155 -1.25 1.43 -7.11
C LYS A 155 0.21 1.05 -7.12
N THR A 156 0.74 0.57 -6.00
CA THR A 156 2.19 0.37 -5.85
C THR A 156 2.59 -1.00 -5.32
N GLY A 157 1.67 -1.74 -4.69
CA GLY A 157 2.04 -2.95 -3.97
C GLY A 157 3.00 -2.71 -2.79
N SER A 158 3.17 -1.47 -2.33
CA SER A 158 3.80 -1.21 -1.02
C SER A 158 2.81 -1.50 0.10
N SER A 159 3.33 -1.75 1.32
CA SER A 159 2.51 -1.93 2.51
C SER A 159 2.48 -0.64 3.33
N VAL A 160 1.29 -0.09 3.60
CA VAL A 160 1.15 1.16 4.36
C VAL A 160 0.97 0.86 5.84
N ILE A 161 1.81 1.48 6.67
CA ILE A 161 1.82 1.39 8.11
C ILE A 161 1.57 2.77 8.69
N THR A 162 0.38 2.99 9.24
CA THR A 162 0.08 4.26 9.92
C THR A 162 -0.37 4.03 11.36
N ALA A 163 -0.16 5.00 12.23
CA ALA A 163 -0.60 4.91 13.62
C ALA A 163 -2.09 5.22 13.74
N LEU A 164 -2.51 6.33 13.13
CA LEU A 164 -3.85 6.91 13.18
C LEU A 164 -4.51 6.82 11.80
N GLU A 165 -5.75 6.34 11.75
CA GLU A 165 -6.49 6.12 10.52
C GLU A 165 -7.79 6.91 10.55
N TYR A 166 -8.06 7.64 9.47
CA TYR A 166 -9.22 8.52 9.33
C TYR A 166 -10.08 8.00 8.17
N GLY A 167 -11.27 7.52 8.48
CA GLY A 167 -12.28 7.15 7.50
C GLY A 167 -13.01 8.37 6.96
N ILE A 168 -13.95 8.15 6.05
CA ILE A 168 -14.75 9.24 5.46
C ILE A 168 -15.64 9.95 6.52
N ARG A 169 -16.01 9.24 7.58
CA ARG A 169 -16.81 9.72 8.73
C ARG A 169 -16.04 10.57 9.76
N ASP A 170 -14.73 10.67 9.60
CA ASP A 170 -13.86 11.57 10.37
C ASP A 170 -13.61 12.89 9.61
N THR A 171 -14.34 13.11 8.51
CA THR A 171 -14.27 14.30 7.66
C THR A 171 -15.63 14.99 7.59
N VAL A 172 -15.66 16.29 7.31
CA VAL A 172 -16.94 17.00 7.12
C VAL A 172 -17.62 16.67 5.79
N ALA A 173 -16.99 15.90 4.90
CA ALA A 173 -17.53 15.57 3.58
C ALA A 173 -18.67 14.54 3.62
N ASP A 174 -18.79 13.77 4.70
CA ASP A 174 -19.83 12.77 4.91
C ASP A 174 -20.90 13.30 5.87
N LEU A 175 -22.17 13.28 5.47
CA LEU A 175 -23.27 13.82 6.28
C LEU A 175 -23.65 12.89 7.46
N ASP A 176 -23.07 11.68 7.57
CA ASP A 176 -23.16 10.80 8.74
C ASP A 176 -21.85 10.81 9.57
N ALA A 177 -20.93 11.75 9.29
CA ALA A 177 -19.72 11.96 10.08
C ALA A 177 -20.03 12.30 11.54
N VAL A 178 -19.09 11.99 12.44
CA VAL A 178 -19.16 12.34 13.87
C VAL A 178 -19.37 13.85 14.06
N PHE A 179 -18.77 14.65 13.17
CA PHE A 179 -18.94 16.09 13.09
C PHE A 179 -20.41 16.55 13.13
N TYR A 180 -21.35 15.82 12.51
CA TYR A 180 -22.76 16.18 12.43
C TYR A 180 -23.65 15.49 13.48
N HIS A 181 -23.05 14.87 14.52
CA HIS A 181 -23.81 14.11 15.51
C HIS A 181 -24.83 15.00 16.24
N GLY A 182 -26.07 14.51 16.34
CA GLY A 182 -27.18 15.22 16.99
C GLY A 182 -27.87 16.28 16.10
N MET A 183 -27.38 16.55 14.89
CA MET A 183 -28.02 17.50 13.97
C MET A 183 -29.14 16.85 13.14
N PRO A 184 -30.29 17.55 12.95
CA PRO A 184 -31.28 17.24 11.92
C PRO A 184 -30.65 17.25 10.52
N MET A 185 -31.16 16.42 9.59
CA MET A 185 -30.55 16.24 8.28
C MET A 185 -30.40 17.54 7.46
N SER A 186 -31.42 18.40 7.48
CA SER A 186 -31.40 19.75 6.87
C SER A 186 -30.19 20.56 7.31
N ASP A 187 -29.97 20.59 8.62
CA ASP A 187 -28.98 21.43 9.28
C ASP A 187 -27.56 20.92 8.95
N ARG A 188 -27.40 19.63 8.61
CA ARG A 188 -26.13 19.05 8.12
C ARG A 188 -25.80 19.53 6.71
N GLU A 189 -26.77 19.51 5.80
CA GLU A 189 -26.61 19.98 4.43
C GLU A 189 -26.29 21.49 4.40
N ASP A 190 -27.04 22.29 5.16
CA ASP A 190 -26.81 23.73 5.32
C ASP A 190 -25.43 24.03 5.96
N SER A 191 -25.03 23.25 6.97
CA SER A 191 -23.70 23.36 7.59
C SER A 191 -22.58 23.04 6.60
N LEU A 192 -22.71 21.96 5.82
CA LEU A 192 -21.71 21.58 4.81
C LEU A 192 -21.57 22.65 3.73
N GLU A 193 -22.68 23.14 3.18
CA GLU A 193 -22.62 24.19 2.14
C GLU A 193 -22.06 25.50 2.70
N THR A 194 -22.32 25.80 3.97
CA THR A 194 -21.72 26.93 4.68
C THR A 194 -20.21 26.76 4.86
N ILE A 195 -19.71 25.57 5.27
CA ILE A 195 -18.27 25.27 5.29
C ILE A 195 -17.64 25.50 3.91
N LYS A 196 -18.26 24.99 2.85
CA LYS A 196 -17.78 25.17 1.46
C LYS A 196 -17.78 26.64 1.04
N ARG A 197 -18.78 27.43 1.46
CA ARG A 197 -18.86 28.89 1.23
C ARG A 197 -17.63 29.60 1.78
N TYR A 198 -17.26 29.36 3.04
CA TYR A 198 -16.05 29.95 3.61
C TYR A 198 -14.75 29.38 3.00
N CYS A 199 -14.68 28.09 2.71
CA CYS A 199 -13.47 27.52 2.09
C CYS A 199 -13.20 28.09 0.69
N ARG A 200 -14.24 28.31 -0.13
CA ARG A 200 -14.16 29.04 -1.41
C ARG A 200 -13.81 30.52 -1.21
N SER A 201 -14.29 31.14 -0.12
CA SER A 201 -13.94 32.55 0.16
C SER A 201 -12.45 32.71 0.46
N VAL A 202 -11.77 31.72 1.05
CA VAL A 202 -10.34 31.79 1.43
C VAL A 202 -9.36 31.00 0.53
N GLY A 203 -9.85 30.20 -0.41
CA GLY A 203 -9.02 29.32 -1.23
C GLY A 203 -9.66 28.93 -2.56
N ASN A 204 -9.01 28.01 -3.28
CA ASN A 204 -9.48 27.45 -4.56
C ASN A 204 -10.08 26.04 -4.40
N SER A 205 -10.42 25.65 -3.17
CA SER A 205 -11.05 24.36 -2.85
C SER A 205 -12.17 24.56 -1.85
N GLU A 206 -13.20 23.71 -1.95
CA GLU A 206 -14.35 23.72 -1.08
C GLU A 206 -14.10 22.98 0.24
N LEU A 207 -13.23 21.96 0.24
CA LEU A 207 -13.00 21.08 1.40
C LEU A 207 -11.51 20.65 1.53
N GLY A 208 -10.58 21.41 0.97
CA GLY A 208 -9.15 21.08 0.97
C GLY A 208 -8.73 20.22 -0.23
N PHE A 209 -7.52 19.67 -0.22
CA PHE A 209 -6.98 18.95 -1.37
C PHE A 209 -7.86 17.74 -1.72
N ALA A 210 -8.28 17.66 -2.99
CA ALA A 210 -9.25 16.69 -3.50
C ALA A 210 -10.59 16.60 -2.73
N ASN A 211 -10.98 17.68 -2.04
CA ASN A 211 -12.19 17.76 -1.22
C ASN A 211 -12.31 16.70 -0.11
N VAL A 212 -11.19 16.27 0.48
CA VAL A 212 -11.18 15.30 1.58
C VAL A 212 -11.98 15.77 2.80
N GLY A 213 -12.04 17.07 3.09
CA GLY A 213 -12.82 17.62 4.22
C GLY A 213 -12.20 17.33 5.59
N GLY A 214 -10.87 17.13 5.63
CA GLY A 214 -10.17 16.68 6.83
C GLY A 214 -10.21 17.69 7.98
N LEU A 215 -10.17 17.17 9.20
CA LEU A 215 -10.12 17.92 10.45
C LEU A 215 -8.83 17.61 11.25
N LEU A 216 -7.71 17.41 10.56
CA LEU A 216 -6.41 17.07 11.16
C LEU A 216 -5.44 18.24 11.10
N VAL A 217 -4.66 18.47 12.15
CA VAL A 217 -3.56 19.43 12.25
C VAL A 217 -2.38 18.79 12.99
N PHE A 218 -1.15 19.02 12.53
CA PHE A 218 0.05 18.80 13.33
C PHE A 218 0.61 20.12 13.85
N ASP A 219 1.29 20.09 15.00
CA ASP A 219 1.97 21.25 15.60
C ASP A 219 2.99 21.93 14.67
N HIS A 220 3.68 21.16 13.84
CA HIS A 220 4.69 21.63 12.90
C HIS A 220 4.13 22.04 11.53
N ASN A 221 2.97 21.52 11.11
CA ASN A 221 2.29 21.93 9.87
C ASN A 221 0.82 21.44 9.79
N THR A 222 -0.04 22.19 9.10
CA THR A 222 -1.42 21.73 8.80
C THR A 222 -1.49 21.02 7.44
N PRO A 223 -1.98 19.77 7.34
CA PRO A 223 -2.24 19.07 6.08
C PRO A 223 -3.09 19.88 5.09
N ASN A 224 -2.81 19.76 3.79
CA ASN A 224 -3.58 20.47 2.77
C ASN A 224 -4.93 19.81 2.44
N THR A 225 -5.17 18.58 2.92
CA THR A 225 -6.48 17.90 2.95
C THR A 225 -7.43 18.48 3.99
N THR A 226 -6.91 19.23 4.96
CA THR A 226 -7.69 19.94 5.98
C THR A 226 -8.39 21.17 5.37
N LEU A 227 -9.50 21.59 5.98
CA LEU A 227 -10.30 22.72 5.49
C LEU A 227 -9.46 24.01 5.29
N PRO A 228 -9.53 24.67 4.12
CA PRO A 228 -8.76 25.88 3.82
C PRO A 228 -8.88 27.01 4.85
N ILE A 229 -10.04 27.15 5.50
CA ILE A 229 -10.29 28.10 6.59
C ILE A 229 -9.42 27.87 7.82
N ILE A 230 -8.88 26.67 8.04
CA ILE A 230 -7.97 26.37 9.15
C ILE A 230 -6.57 26.92 8.87
N TRP A 231 -6.08 26.84 7.63
CA TRP A 231 -4.65 27.01 7.32
C TRP A 231 -4.28 28.06 6.27
N SER A 232 -5.21 28.50 5.43
CA SER A 232 -4.98 29.52 4.41
C SER A 232 -4.86 30.90 5.06
N ASN A 233 -3.79 31.62 4.72
CA ASN A 233 -3.63 33.06 5.00
C ASN A 233 -3.99 33.93 3.79
N SER A 234 -4.66 33.36 2.78
CA SER A 234 -5.02 34.07 1.55
C SER A 234 -6.20 35.01 1.79
N LYS A 235 -6.33 36.03 0.92
CA LYS A 235 -7.51 36.93 0.85
C LYS A 235 -7.85 37.58 2.22
N ASN A 236 -6.83 37.90 3.01
CA ASN A 236 -6.91 38.51 4.36
C ASN A 236 -7.56 37.63 5.45
N TRP A 237 -7.78 36.34 5.21
CA TRP A 237 -8.19 35.42 6.26
C TRP A 237 -7.03 35.16 7.22
N LEU A 238 -7.29 35.24 8.52
CA LEU A 238 -6.39 34.84 9.58
C LEU A 238 -6.59 33.33 9.82
N PRO A 239 -5.64 32.45 9.51
CA PRO A 239 -5.76 31.02 9.77
C PRO A 239 -5.69 30.73 11.28
N LEU A 240 -6.25 29.59 11.69
CA LEU A 240 -6.11 29.06 13.04
C LEU A 240 -4.75 28.39 13.22
N PHE A 241 -4.34 27.59 12.22
CA PHE A 241 -3.07 26.88 12.16
C PHE A 241 -2.43 27.09 10.77
N PRO A 242 -1.59 28.12 10.56
CA PRO A 242 -1.05 28.46 9.25
C PRO A 242 -0.19 27.34 8.67
N ARG A 243 -0.42 26.97 7.40
CA ARG A 243 0.45 26.01 6.70
C ARG A 243 1.74 26.67 6.23
N ALA A 244 2.89 26.14 6.65
CA ALA A 244 4.19 26.56 6.16
C ALA A 244 4.48 25.93 4.78
N ALA A 245 4.84 26.76 3.79
CA ALA A 245 5.21 26.29 2.45
C ALA A 245 6.60 25.62 2.41
N ASN A 246 7.52 26.05 3.27
CA ASN A 246 8.81 25.43 3.55
C ASN A 246 8.98 25.36 5.06
N ILE A 247 9.43 24.22 5.59
CA ILE A 247 9.86 24.10 6.99
C ILE A 247 11.38 24.32 7.00
N PRO A 248 11.94 25.25 7.80
CA PRO A 248 13.38 25.51 7.77
C PRO A 248 14.18 24.31 8.31
N GLY A 249 14.81 23.55 7.41
CA GLY A 249 15.70 22.44 7.75
C GLY A 249 16.60 22.05 6.57
N SER A 250 17.92 22.18 6.76
CA SER A 250 19.04 21.68 5.91
C SER A 250 18.81 21.52 4.38
N ALA A 251 19.38 22.49 3.67
CA ALA A 251 19.44 22.73 2.24
C ALA A 251 19.93 21.58 1.31
N LYS A 252 19.63 21.76 -0.01
CA LYS A 252 20.39 21.27 -1.20
C LYS A 252 20.37 19.73 -1.43
N VAL A 253 20.67 19.14 -2.61
CA VAL A 253 20.77 19.54 -4.04
C VAL A 253 20.02 18.46 -4.87
N ILE A 254 19.49 18.76 -6.07
CA ILE A 254 19.22 17.71 -7.09
C ILE A 254 19.74 18.19 -8.45
N LYS A 255 20.88 17.66 -8.93
CA LYS A 255 21.37 17.95 -10.30
C LYS A 255 22.39 16.96 -10.92
N SER A 256 22.22 15.65 -10.78
CA SER A 256 22.94 14.69 -11.65
C SER A 256 22.47 13.23 -11.53
N VAL A 257 21.47 12.83 -12.33
CA VAL A 257 21.23 11.40 -12.63
C VAL A 257 21.01 11.27 -14.15
N LYS A 258 22.12 11.03 -14.88
CA LYS A 258 22.13 10.72 -16.33
C LYS A 258 23.47 10.18 -16.85
N LYS A 259 24.49 10.15 -15.99
CA LYS A 259 25.56 9.14 -15.94
C LYS A 259 25.33 8.39 -14.61
N GLU A 260 25.63 7.09 -14.47
CA GLU A 260 26.16 6.12 -15.42
C GLU A 260 25.11 5.07 -15.85
N ARG A 261 25.22 4.57 -17.08
CA ARG A 261 24.47 3.39 -17.56
C ARG A 261 25.38 2.42 -18.30
N SER A 262 26.66 2.38 -17.90
CA SER A 262 27.77 1.83 -18.70
C SER A 262 28.98 1.47 -17.85
N ALA A 263 28.88 0.42 -17.02
CA ALA A 263 30.02 -0.34 -16.52
C ALA A 263 29.55 -1.73 -16.04
N ASP A 264 29.91 -2.75 -16.81
CA ASP A 264 30.19 -4.15 -16.46
C ASP A 264 29.29 -4.93 -15.48
N PHE A 265 28.88 -6.13 -15.88
CA PHE A 265 29.62 -7.33 -15.46
C PHE A 265 29.37 -8.53 -16.38
N GLU A 266 30.44 -9.22 -16.79
CA GLU A 266 30.41 -10.44 -17.60
C GLU A 266 31.32 -11.51 -16.96
N LYS A 267 30.93 -12.81 -17.08
CA LYS A 267 31.64 -14.02 -16.57
C LYS A 267 31.68 -14.14 -15.03
N LYS A 268 31.78 -15.31 -14.36
CA LYS A 268 31.69 -16.77 -14.65
C LYS A 268 31.41 -17.46 -13.27
N ASP A 269 31.13 -18.76 -13.07
CA ASP A 269 31.13 -19.96 -13.92
C ASP A 269 30.09 -21.01 -13.42
N SER A 270 30.10 -22.25 -13.92
CA SER A 270 29.28 -23.38 -13.43
C SER A 270 29.88 -24.14 -12.23
N THR A 271 29.04 -24.77 -11.38
CA THR A 271 29.02 -26.24 -11.03
C THR A 271 28.33 -26.58 -9.69
N ASN A 272 27.17 -27.26 -9.74
CA ASN A 272 26.89 -28.59 -9.10
C ASN A 272 25.38 -28.90 -9.16
N LEU A 273 24.99 -29.96 -9.87
CA LEU A 273 23.68 -30.04 -10.54
C LEU A 273 22.59 -30.89 -9.87
N SER A 274 22.80 -31.41 -8.65
CA SER A 274 21.78 -32.18 -7.90
C SER A 274 21.32 -31.54 -6.58
N VAL A 275 21.84 -30.36 -6.24
CA VAL A 275 21.46 -29.60 -5.01
C VAL A 275 20.54 -28.41 -5.34
N ILE A 276 20.65 -27.88 -6.56
CA ILE A 276 20.10 -26.57 -7.01
C ILE A 276 18.61 -26.37 -6.66
N ARG A 277 17.76 -27.37 -6.87
CA ARG A 277 16.30 -27.19 -6.76
C ARG A 277 15.84 -26.88 -5.33
N LYS A 278 16.51 -27.43 -4.31
CA LYS A 278 16.27 -27.12 -2.89
C LYS A 278 16.89 -25.81 -2.41
N GLU A 279 17.71 -25.15 -3.23
CA GLU A 279 18.27 -23.82 -2.97
C GLU A 279 17.62 -22.73 -3.83
N MET A 280 16.76 -23.10 -4.79
CA MET A 280 16.10 -22.17 -5.70
C MET A 280 15.07 -21.30 -4.95
N GLU A 281 15.28 -19.99 -5.02
CA GLU A 281 14.35 -18.97 -4.53
C GLU A 281 13.47 -18.45 -5.69
N ILE A 282 12.17 -18.75 -5.62
CA ILE A 282 11.16 -18.29 -6.56
C ILE A 282 10.50 -17.00 -6.03
N THR A 283 10.27 -16.05 -6.92
CA THR A 283 9.48 -14.83 -6.63
C THR A 283 8.18 -14.85 -7.42
N LEU A 284 7.05 -14.81 -6.73
CA LEU A 284 5.72 -14.69 -7.33
C LEU A 284 5.32 -13.22 -7.34
N PHE A 285 5.28 -12.61 -8.52
CA PHE A 285 4.72 -11.28 -8.72
C PHE A 285 3.21 -11.39 -8.90
N VAL A 286 2.45 -10.74 -8.03
CA VAL A 286 0.98 -10.78 -7.99
C VAL A 286 0.38 -9.39 -8.18
N GLU A 287 -0.91 -9.32 -8.54
CA GLU A 287 -1.55 -8.04 -8.84
C GLU A 287 -1.78 -7.18 -7.60
N GLY A 288 -2.36 -7.75 -6.54
CA GLY A 288 -2.85 -7.04 -5.36
C GLY A 288 -2.26 -7.51 -4.03
N LYS A 289 -2.49 -6.71 -2.98
CA LYS A 289 -2.08 -7.03 -1.61
C LYS A 289 -2.85 -8.20 -1.00
N ILE A 290 -4.05 -8.48 -1.47
CA ILE A 290 -4.85 -9.64 -1.03
C ILE A 290 -4.17 -10.92 -1.55
N ASP A 291 -3.78 -10.93 -2.82
CA ASP A 291 -3.06 -12.04 -3.48
C ASP A 291 -1.72 -12.35 -2.80
N GLU A 292 -0.98 -11.32 -2.38
CA GLU A 292 0.24 -11.47 -1.59
C GLU A 292 -0.04 -12.20 -0.27
N ILE A 293 -1.13 -11.82 0.44
CA ILE A 293 -1.56 -12.50 1.68
C ILE A 293 -1.99 -13.95 1.41
N PHE A 294 -2.62 -14.26 0.26
CA PHE A 294 -2.95 -15.63 -0.13
C PHE A 294 -1.68 -16.48 -0.32
N ILE A 295 -0.69 -15.98 -1.07
CA ILE A 295 0.58 -16.70 -1.26
C ILE A 295 1.34 -16.83 0.07
N ASP A 296 1.45 -15.77 0.87
CA ASP A 296 2.13 -15.79 2.16
C ASP A 296 1.48 -16.84 3.10
N TYR A 297 0.13 -16.89 3.13
CA TYR A 297 -0.61 -17.94 3.83
C TYR A 297 -0.29 -19.34 3.31
N PHE A 298 -0.23 -19.54 1.98
CA PHE A 298 0.11 -20.84 1.41
C PHE A 298 1.56 -21.26 1.73
N VAL A 299 2.50 -20.32 1.79
CA VAL A 299 3.89 -20.57 2.20
C VAL A 299 3.97 -20.94 3.68
N GLU A 300 3.33 -20.17 4.58
CA GLU A 300 3.42 -20.38 6.03
C GLU A 300 2.59 -21.57 6.55
N LYS A 301 1.39 -21.79 6.01
CA LYS A 301 0.40 -22.74 6.55
C LYS A 301 0.25 -23.98 5.70
N GLN A 302 0.28 -23.83 4.37
CA GLN A 302 0.01 -24.92 3.43
C GLN A 302 1.25 -25.44 2.69
N LYS A 303 2.45 -25.09 3.17
CA LYS A 303 3.75 -25.63 2.72
C LYS A 303 4.01 -25.47 1.22
N LEU A 304 3.58 -24.36 0.60
CA LEU A 304 3.67 -24.14 -0.84
C LEU A 304 5.06 -24.47 -1.44
N SER A 305 6.14 -24.04 -0.78
CA SER A 305 7.53 -24.31 -1.20
C SER A 305 7.85 -25.80 -1.29
N GLU A 306 7.36 -26.63 -0.35
CA GLU A 306 7.52 -28.09 -0.40
C GLU A 306 6.72 -28.69 -1.57
N ASN A 307 5.46 -28.26 -1.73
CA ASN A 307 4.54 -28.79 -2.75
C ASN A 307 5.05 -28.57 -4.18
N ILE A 308 5.66 -27.40 -4.45
CA ILE A 308 6.24 -27.04 -5.75
C ILE A 308 7.73 -27.41 -5.87
N GLU A 309 8.31 -28.07 -4.87
CA GLU A 309 9.69 -28.59 -4.83
C GLU A 309 10.81 -27.54 -4.98
N VAL A 310 10.66 -26.38 -4.34
CA VAL A 310 11.66 -25.29 -4.35
C VAL A 310 12.17 -24.93 -2.96
N GLY A 311 13.34 -24.29 -2.87
CA GLY A 311 13.96 -23.92 -1.60
C GLY A 311 13.19 -22.83 -0.85
N LYS A 312 12.74 -21.79 -1.56
CA LYS A 312 11.98 -20.67 -0.98
C LYS A 312 11.03 -20.07 -2.01
N VAL A 313 9.88 -19.58 -1.54
CA VAL A 313 8.93 -18.77 -2.31
C VAL A 313 8.76 -17.43 -1.60
N ASN A 314 8.76 -16.33 -2.36
CA ASN A 314 8.37 -15.00 -1.89
C ASN A 314 7.19 -14.50 -2.72
N ALA A 315 6.26 -13.76 -2.10
CA ALA A 315 5.23 -13.00 -2.80
C ALA A 315 5.61 -11.51 -2.89
N ILE A 316 5.29 -10.87 -4.01
CA ILE A 316 5.38 -9.41 -4.16
C ILE A 316 4.18 -8.91 -4.96
N ALA A 317 3.26 -8.20 -4.30
CA ALA A 317 2.26 -7.39 -4.98
C ALA A 317 2.95 -6.26 -5.74
N LEU A 318 2.55 -6.07 -6.99
CA LEU A 318 2.94 -4.92 -7.79
C LEU A 318 1.92 -3.78 -7.71
N GLY A 319 0.68 -4.06 -7.29
CA GLY A 319 -0.43 -3.14 -7.50
C GLY A 319 -0.55 -2.81 -8.98
N GLY A 320 -1.03 -1.60 -9.30
CA GLY A 320 -1.06 -1.09 -10.67
C GLY A 320 0.28 -1.08 -11.43
N LEU A 321 1.43 -1.39 -10.81
CA LEU A 321 2.73 -1.46 -11.49
C LEU A 321 2.88 -2.68 -12.41
N TYR A 322 2.08 -3.76 -12.28
CA TYR A 322 2.13 -4.87 -13.24
C TYR A 322 1.78 -4.43 -14.68
N GLN A 323 1.19 -3.24 -14.84
CA GLN A 323 0.87 -2.62 -16.12
C GLN A 323 2.03 -1.76 -16.68
N SER A 324 3.13 -1.57 -15.93
CA SER A 324 4.30 -0.79 -16.37
C SER A 324 5.21 -1.61 -17.26
N GLN A 325 5.22 -1.29 -18.56
CA GLN A 325 6.17 -1.87 -19.53
C GLN A 325 7.62 -1.71 -19.06
N LYS A 326 7.97 -0.56 -18.45
CA LYS A 326 9.33 -0.32 -17.96
C LYS A 326 9.70 -1.30 -16.84
N LEU A 327 8.80 -1.57 -15.89
CA LEU A 327 9.05 -2.57 -14.84
C LEU A 327 9.23 -3.95 -15.45
N ILE A 328 8.37 -4.32 -16.38
CA ILE A 328 8.39 -5.61 -17.09
C ILE A 328 9.73 -5.81 -17.83
N ASP A 329 10.15 -4.84 -18.66
CA ASP A 329 11.41 -4.88 -19.42
C ASP A 329 12.63 -4.99 -18.49
N LEU A 330 12.58 -4.32 -17.33
CA LEU A 330 13.64 -4.35 -16.31
C LEU A 330 13.65 -5.67 -15.51
N LEU A 331 12.48 -6.26 -15.22
CA LEU A 331 12.37 -7.57 -14.59
C LEU A 331 12.85 -8.69 -15.52
N GLN A 332 12.62 -8.60 -16.83
CA GLN A 332 13.18 -9.54 -17.81
C GLN A 332 14.73 -9.48 -17.83
N GLN A 333 15.31 -8.29 -17.65
CA GLN A 333 16.76 -8.11 -17.54
C GLN A 333 17.32 -8.62 -16.20
N SER A 334 16.47 -8.78 -15.17
CA SER A 334 16.85 -9.39 -13.90
C SER A 334 16.96 -10.91 -14.06
N LYS A 335 18.06 -11.51 -13.58
CA LYS A 335 18.28 -12.97 -13.61
C LYS A 335 17.48 -13.73 -12.53
N LYS A 336 16.27 -13.26 -12.22
CA LYS A 336 15.42 -13.84 -11.17
C LYS A 336 14.63 -15.03 -11.68
N HIS A 337 14.48 -16.04 -10.83
CA HIS A 337 13.44 -17.06 -11.01
C HIS A 337 12.09 -16.45 -10.59
N ALA A 338 11.49 -15.68 -11.49
CA ALA A 338 10.26 -14.93 -11.24
C ALA A 338 9.09 -15.49 -12.06
N VAL A 339 7.91 -15.64 -11.43
CA VAL A 339 6.66 -16.02 -12.08
C VAL A 339 5.64 -14.90 -11.84
N PHE A 340 4.94 -14.47 -12.89
CA PHE A 340 3.77 -13.61 -12.75
C PHE A 340 2.54 -14.48 -12.54
N VAL A 341 1.84 -14.30 -11.42
CA VAL A 341 0.58 -14.96 -11.13
C VAL A 341 -0.51 -13.89 -11.17
N LEU A 342 -1.32 -13.94 -12.22
CA LEU A 342 -2.30 -12.91 -12.58
C LEU A 342 -3.72 -13.47 -12.56
N ASP A 343 -4.70 -12.59 -12.41
CA ASP A 343 -6.11 -12.96 -12.57
C ASP A 343 -6.42 -13.27 -14.05
N ASN A 344 -7.48 -14.01 -14.29
CA ASN A 344 -7.87 -14.47 -15.63
C ASN A 344 -8.81 -13.47 -16.34
N ASP A 345 -8.79 -12.21 -15.94
CA ASP A 345 -9.71 -11.18 -16.41
C ASP A 345 -9.24 -10.53 -17.73
N ALA A 346 -10.08 -9.64 -18.29
CA ALA A 346 -9.73 -8.92 -19.51
C ALA A 346 -8.63 -7.84 -19.32
N HIS A 347 -8.33 -7.38 -18.11
CA HIS A 347 -7.26 -6.42 -17.82
C HIS A 347 -5.90 -7.10 -17.74
N ALA A 348 -5.79 -8.16 -16.94
CA ALA A 348 -4.66 -9.05 -16.81
C ALA A 348 -4.27 -9.68 -18.15
N LYS A 349 -5.22 -10.19 -18.94
CA LYS A 349 -4.94 -10.67 -20.31
C LYS A 349 -4.38 -9.59 -21.24
N ARG A 350 -4.83 -8.33 -21.12
CA ARG A 350 -4.25 -7.19 -21.87
C ARG A 350 -2.91 -6.72 -21.32
N ALA A 351 -2.60 -6.97 -20.05
CA ALA A 351 -1.25 -6.79 -19.50
C ALA A 351 -0.32 -7.89 -20.01
N ALA A 352 -0.77 -9.14 -19.94
CA ALA A 352 -0.05 -10.32 -20.40
C ALA A 352 0.13 -10.39 -21.92
N SER A 353 -0.73 -9.79 -22.74
CA SER A 353 -0.45 -9.64 -24.18
C SER A 353 0.71 -8.67 -24.48
N ARG A 354 1.24 -7.98 -23.44
CA ARG A 354 2.53 -7.27 -23.49
C ARG A 354 3.70 -8.12 -22.95
N LEU A 355 3.39 -9.21 -22.25
CA LEU A 355 4.31 -10.26 -21.82
C LEU A 355 4.51 -11.33 -22.91
N ASP A 356 3.53 -11.56 -23.79
CA ASP A 356 3.60 -12.49 -24.94
C ASP A 356 4.76 -12.21 -25.92
N GLY A 357 5.38 -11.03 -25.85
CA GLY A 357 6.58 -10.66 -26.61
C GLY A 357 7.91 -10.92 -25.90
N LEU A 358 7.91 -11.52 -24.70
CA LEU A 358 9.08 -11.62 -23.83
C LEU A 358 9.55 -13.06 -23.66
N GLU A 359 10.75 -13.35 -24.15
CA GLU A 359 11.44 -14.59 -23.83
C GLU A 359 11.75 -14.65 -22.31
N ASN A 360 11.53 -15.82 -21.70
CA ASN A 360 11.93 -16.21 -20.34
C ASN A 360 11.15 -15.63 -19.14
N VAL A 361 9.95 -15.06 -19.31
CA VAL A 361 9.10 -14.64 -18.17
C VAL A 361 7.82 -15.50 -18.09
N PRO A 362 7.73 -16.49 -17.18
CA PRO A 362 6.52 -17.29 -17.01
C PRO A 362 5.34 -16.48 -16.47
N VAL A 363 4.20 -16.61 -17.15
CA VAL A 363 2.90 -16.13 -16.70
C VAL A 363 1.98 -17.31 -16.39
N MET A 364 1.36 -17.28 -15.22
CA MET A 364 0.28 -18.17 -14.79
C MET A 364 -0.98 -17.32 -14.61
N PHE A 365 -2.09 -17.75 -15.20
CA PHE A 365 -3.40 -17.15 -14.96
C PHE A 365 -4.17 -18.03 -13.99
N LEU A 366 -4.87 -17.43 -13.03
CA LEU A 366 -5.69 -18.15 -12.06
C LEU A 366 -6.99 -18.68 -12.67
N LYS A 367 -7.82 -19.38 -11.88
CA LYS A 367 -9.11 -19.94 -12.32
C LYS A 367 -10.29 -19.42 -11.49
N PRO A 368 -10.76 -18.17 -11.69
CA PRO A 368 -10.11 -17.07 -12.40
C PRO A 368 -9.30 -16.11 -11.50
N ASN A 369 -9.42 -16.19 -10.17
CA ASN A 369 -8.63 -15.41 -9.19
C ASN A 369 -8.43 -16.18 -7.87
N PHE A 370 -7.72 -15.61 -6.89
CA PHE A 370 -7.47 -16.29 -5.60
C PHE A 370 -8.73 -16.61 -4.79
N ILE A 371 -9.80 -15.81 -4.92
CA ILE A 371 -11.08 -16.04 -4.21
C ILE A 371 -11.76 -17.32 -4.69
N ALA A 372 -11.56 -17.70 -5.95
CA ALA A 372 -12.10 -18.92 -6.51
C ALA A 372 -11.50 -20.20 -5.89
N LEU A 373 -10.34 -20.12 -5.22
CA LEU A 373 -9.75 -21.21 -4.43
C LEU A 373 -10.50 -21.48 -3.12
N LEU A 374 -11.46 -20.63 -2.74
CA LEU A 374 -12.28 -20.84 -1.55
C LEU A 374 -13.51 -21.73 -1.84
N ASP A 375 -14.04 -22.34 -0.78
CA ASP A 375 -15.31 -23.05 -0.76
C ASP A 375 -16.48 -22.04 -0.70
N ILE A 376 -16.94 -21.66 -1.88
CA ILE A 376 -18.07 -20.75 -2.08
C ILE A 376 -19.34 -21.29 -1.41
N ASN A 377 -19.60 -22.61 -1.46
CA ASN A 377 -20.77 -23.22 -0.83
C ASN A 377 -20.74 -23.00 0.69
N LYS A 378 -19.58 -23.19 1.31
CA LYS A 378 -19.36 -22.94 2.75
C LYS A 378 -19.49 -21.47 3.11
N ILE A 379 -19.06 -20.54 2.25
CA ILE A 379 -19.28 -19.09 2.43
C ILE A 379 -20.79 -18.77 2.43
N TYR A 380 -21.55 -19.28 1.46
CA TYR A 380 -23.00 -19.03 1.37
C TYR A 380 -23.80 -19.72 2.49
N ALA A 381 -23.36 -20.89 2.95
CA ALA A 381 -23.90 -21.53 4.16
C ALA A 381 -23.69 -20.65 5.42
N ASN A 382 -22.72 -19.74 5.40
CA ASN A 382 -22.41 -18.79 6.48
C ASN A 382 -22.86 -17.35 6.16
N LYS A 383 -23.78 -17.14 5.21
CA LYS A 383 -24.19 -15.81 4.71
C LYS A 383 -24.64 -14.80 5.78
N GLU A 384 -25.10 -15.25 6.94
CA GLU A 384 -25.44 -14.39 8.09
C GLU A 384 -24.23 -13.55 8.57
N ARG A 385 -23.00 -14.04 8.36
CA ARG A 385 -21.75 -13.33 8.68
C ARG A 385 -21.38 -12.27 7.64
N PHE A 386 -22.02 -12.29 6.46
CA PHE A 386 -21.64 -11.51 5.28
C PHE A 386 -22.87 -10.79 4.67
N PRO A 387 -23.38 -9.71 5.30
CA PRO A 387 -24.64 -9.04 4.93
C PRO A 387 -24.59 -8.25 3.61
N SER A 388 -23.59 -8.48 2.77
CA SER A 388 -23.41 -7.81 1.46
C SER A 388 -22.97 -8.78 0.37
N LEU A 389 -23.13 -10.09 0.57
CA LEU A 389 -22.89 -11.08 -0.48
C LEU A 389 -23.74 -10.79 -1.72
N PRO A 390 -23.22 -11.00 -2.94
CA PRO A 390 -24.04 -11.00 -4.15
C PRO A 390 -25.04 -12.17 -4.11
N GLU A 391 -26.04 -12.14 -5.00
CA GLU A 391 -26.98 -13.26 -5.13
C GLU A 391 -26.25 -14.57 -5.46
N GLU A 392 -26.77 -15.68 -4.93
CA GLU A 392 -26.18 -17.02 -5.08
C GLU A 392 -26.26 -17.50 -6.54
N PRO A 393 -25.18 -18.08 -7.12
CA PRO A 393 -25.19 -18.52 -8.51
C PRO A 393 -26.27 -19.57 -8.77
N LEU A 394 -27.00 -19.43 -9.88
CA LEU A 394 -28.16 -20.27 -10.20
C LEU A 394 -27.85 -21.78 -10.36
N SER A 395 -26.59 -22.14 -10.55
CA SER A 395 -26.09 -23.52 -10.39
C SER A 395 -24.57 -23.54 -10.22
N ILE A 396 -24.08 -24.16 -9.15
CA ILE A 396 -22.64 -24.26 -8.84
C ILE A 396 -22.00 -25.53 -9.44
N ASP A 397 -22.83 -26.51 -9.85
CA ASP A 397 -22.40 -27.83 -10.36
C ASP A 397 -22.46 -28.00 -11.89
N ASP A 398 -22.86 -26.98 -12.66
CA ASP A 398 -22.84 -27.05 -14.13
C ASP A 398 -21.54 -26.43 -14.67
N GLU A 399 -20.71 -27.24 -15.33
CA GLU A 399 -19.47 -26.81 -16.02
C GLU A 399 -19.72 -25.76 -17.13
N ARG A 400 -20.99 -25.39 -17.38
CA ARG A 400 -21.44 -24.37 -18.33
C ARG A 400 -22.14 -23.18 -17.68
N ALA A 401 -22.35 -23.20 -16.36
CA ALA A 401 -22.83 -22.03 -15.64
C ALA A 401 -21.67 -21.07 -15.38
N ASP A 402 -21.84 -19.81 -15.80
CA ASP A 402 -20.73 -18.88 -15.92
C ASP A 402 -20.34 -18.24 -14.56
N VAL A 403 -19.70 -19.05 -13.71
CA VAL A 403 -19.03 -18.59 -12.48
C VAL A 403 -17.80 -17.70 -12.80
N SER A 404 -17.52 -17.44 -14.10
CA SER A 404 -16.47 -16.53 -14.57
C SER A 404 -16.96 -15.10 -14.87
N ASP A 405 -18.16 -14.69 -14.41
CA ASP A 405 -18.46 -13.25 -14.33
C ASP A 405 -17.55 -12.58 -13.29
N ASP A 406 -16.45 -12.01 -13.77
CA ASP A 406 -15.45 -11.24 -12.99
C ASP A 406 -16.11 -10.25 -12.02
N LYS A 407 -17.28 -9.68 -12.38
CA LYS A 407 -18.02 -8.74 -11.51
C LYS A 407 -18.63 -9.42 -10.29
N TRP A 408 -19.11 -10.65 -10.43
CA TRP A 408 -19.69 -11.42 -9.32
C TRP A 408 -18.58 -11.85 -8.34
N LEU A 409 -17.45 -12.34 -8.84
CA LEU A 409 -16.30 -12.67 -7.99
C LEU A 409 -15.70 -11.44 -7.31
N HIS A 410 -15.61 -10.30 -8.00
CA HIS A 410 -15.18 -9.04 -7.39
C HIS A 410 -16.20 -8.51 -6.35
N ALA A 411 -17.51 -8.71 -6.58
CA ALA A 411 -18.53 -8.40 -5.57
C ALA A 411 -18.41 -9.32 -4.35
N LEU A 412 -18.11 -10.61 -4.54
CA LEU A 412 -17.85 -11.58 -3.48
C LEU A 412 -16.60 -11.18 -2.67
N GLU A 413 -15.47 -10.91 -3.33
CA GLU A 413 -14.23 -10.38 -2.73
C GLU A 413 -14.51 -9.12 -1.89
N LYS A 414 -15.31 -8.19 -2.43
CA LYS A 414 -15.68 -6.96 -1.74
C LYS A 414 -16.59 -7.19 -0.54
N ALA A 415 -17.47 -8.20 -0.60
CA ALA A 415 -18.39 -8.56 0.47
C ALA A 415 -17.71 -9.29 1.64
N THR A 416 -16.70 -10.11 1.35
CA THR A 416 -16.03 -10.97 2.34
C THR A 416 -14.74 -10.37 2.89
N ILE A 417 -13.94 -9.68 2.07
CA ILE A 417 -12.57 -9.28 2.40
C ILE A 417 -12.35 -7.75 2.49
N ARG A 418 -13.04 -6.93 1.68
CA ARG A 418 -12.75 -5.47 1.60
C ARG A 418 -13.38 -4.57 2.70
N ARG A 419 -13.37 -4.98 3.97
CA ARG A 419 -13.77 -4.13 5.13
C ARG A 419 -12.64 -3.95 6.15
N GLY A 420 -12.50 -2.76 6.74
CA GLY A 420 -11.46 -2.42 7.74
C GLY A 420 -10.15 -1.88 7.12
N ALA A 421 -9.03 -1.92 7.84
CA ALA A 421 -7.70 -1.40 7.44
C ALA A 421 -6.65 -2.51 7.23
N ILE A 422 -5.69 -2.42 6.29
CA ILE A 422 -4.89 -3.59 5.85
C ILE A 422 -4.17 -4.34 6.99
N VAL A 423 -3.58 -3.65 7.97
CA VAL A 423 -2.89 -4.34 9.08
C VAL A 423 -3.88 -5.09 9.99
N SER A 424 -5.12 -4.59 10.17
CA SER A 424 -6.19 -5.35 10.84
C SER A 424 -6.87 -6.37 9.91
N ARG A 425 -6.84 -6.15 8.58
CA ARG A 425 -7.34 -7.09 7.57
C ARG A 425 -6.45 -8.33 7.49
N ALA A 426 -5.12 -8.23 7.55
CA ALA A 426 -4.24 -9.38 7.33
C ALA A 426 -4.54 -10.57 8.26
N ASP A 427 -4.61 -10.35 9.58
CA ASP A 427 -4.98 -11.39 10.56
C ASP A 427 -6.41 -11.93 10.35
N ALA A 428 -7.33 -11.10 9.82
CA ALA A 428 -8.71 -11.48 9.55
C ALA A 428 -8.87 -12.25 8.22
N ILE A 429 -8.14 -11.85 7.18
CA ILE A 429 -8.04 -12.51 5.88
C ILE A 429 -7.39 -13.88 6.07
N ILE A 430 -6.28 -13.98 6.82
CA ILE A 430 -5.63 -15.26 7.14
C ILE A 430 -6.62 -16.23 7.80
N LYS A 431 -7.42 -15.77 8.78
CA LYS A 431 -8.48 -16.59 9.39
C LYS A 431 -9.61 -16.94 8.43
N PHE A 432 -9.94 -16.05 7.51
CA PHE A 432 -10.96 -16.30 6.49
C PHE A 432 -10.47 -17.33 5.45
N ILE A 433 -9.20 -17.27 5.03
CA ILE A 433 -8.61 -18.30 4.16
C ILE A 433 -8.53 -19.63 4.91
N ASP A 434 -8.05 -19.65 6.16
CA ASP A 434 -8.02 -20.84 7.03
C ASP A 434 -9.41 -21.47 7.24
N GLU A 435 -10.46 -20.66 7.39
CA GLU A 435 -11.83 -21.16 7.53
C GLU A 435 -12.43 -21.65 6.19
N PHE A 436 -12.12 -21.02 5.05
CA PHE A 436 -12.86 -21.23 3.79
C PHE A 436 -12.04 -21.77 2.61
N LEU A 437 -10.76 -22.14 2.75
CA LEU A 437 -9.99 -22.74 1.64
C LEU A 437 -10.57 -24.09 1.17
N ASP A 438 -10.64 -24.29 -0.15
CA ASP A 438 -10.88 -25.60 -0.76
C ASP A 438 -9.54 -26.27 -1.08
N GLU A 439 -9.17 -27.27 -0.27
CA GLU A 439 -7.89 -27.98 -0.40
C GLU A 439 -7.69 -28.61 -1.79
N LYS A 440 -8.74 -29.05 -2.49
CA LYS A 440 -8.59 -29.64 -3.83
C LYS A 440 -8.19 -28.60 -4.86
N LYS A 441 -8.77 -27.40 -4.77
CA LYS A 441 -8.41 -26.28 -5.64
C LYS A 441 -7.00 -25.78 -5.34
N TYR A 442 -6.60 -25.80 -4.08
CA TYR A 442 -5.22 -25.49 -3.67
C TYR A 442 -4.21 -26.53 -4.19
N GLU A 443 -4.51 -27.83 -4.13
CA GLU A 443 -3.69 -28.89 -4.73
C GLU A 443 -3.55 -28.70 -6.25
N GLU A 444 -4.64 -28.35 -6.95
CA GLU A 444 -4.61 -28.05 -8.39
C GLU A 444 -3.76 -26.82 -8.71
N PHE A 445 -3.89 -25.73 -7.94
CA PHE A 445 -3.07 -24.54 -8.05
C PHE A 445 -1.57 -24.86 -7.86
N CYS A 446 -1.21 -25.65 -6.85
CA CYS A 446 0.16 -26.10 -6.62
C CYS A 446 0.72 -26.88 -7.81
N LYS A 447 -0.09 -27.78 -8.37
CA LYS A 447 0.28 -28.59 -9.54
C LYS A 447 0.55 -27.70 -10.76
N GLU A 448 -0.36 -26.77 -11.08
CA GLU A 448 -0.20 -25.88 -12.23
C GLU A 448 1.01 -24.95 -12.08
N LEU A 449 1.22 -24.37 -10.89
CA LEU A 449 2.39 -23.54 -10.59
C LEU A 449 3.70 -24.34 -10.73
N LYS A 450 3.74 -25.58 -10.24
CA LYS A 450 4.88 -26.50 -10.37
C LYS A 450 5.17 -26.86 -11.83
N GLU A 451 4.13 -27.15 -12.63
CA GLU A 451 4.28 -27.40 -14.07
C GLU A 451 4.85 -26.18 -14.79
N LYS A 452 4.35 -24.98 -14.50
CA LYS A 452 4.89 -23.71 -15.03
C LYS A 452 6.37 -23.50 -14.64
N ILE A 453 6.72 -23.69 -13.38
CA ILE A 453 8.11 -23.57 -12.90
C ILE A 453 9.02 -24.57 -13.63
N ASN A 454 8.60 -25.83 -13.80
CA ASN A 454 9.41 -26.86 -14.47
C ASN A 454 9.63 -26.57 -15.97
N VAL A 455 8.69 -25.92 -16.66
CA VAL A 455 8.81 -25.56 -18.07
C VAL A 455 9.78 -24.40 -18.28
N PHE A 456 9.71 -23.36 -17.45
CA PHE A 456 10.49 -22.13 -17.63
C PHE A 456 11.83 -22.12 -16.87
N PHE A 457 11.93 -22.88 -15.78
CA PHE A 457 13.15 -23.07 -14.98
C PHE A 457 13.50 -24.56 -14.90
N PRO A 458 13.74 -25.23 -16.05
CA PRO A 458 14.00 -26.66 -16.05
C PRO A 458 15.30 -26.98 -15.30
N SER A 459 15.19 -27.79 -14.26
CA SER A 459 16.31 -28.64 -13.86
C SER A 459 16.65 -29.52 -15.06
N LEU A 460 17.90 -29.43 -15.56
CA LEU A 460 18.39 -30.32 -16.62
C LEU A 460 18.08 -31.78 -16.24
N PRO A 461 17.64 -32.62 -17.21
CA PRO A 461 17.14 -33.94 -16.91
C PRO A 461 18.20 -34.80 -16.20
N GLU A 462 17.74 -35.62 -15.27
CA GLU A 462 18.56 -36.67 -14.65
C GLU A 462 19.11 -37.60 -15.75
N VAL A 463 20.42 -37.87 -15.71
CA VAL A 463 21.15 -38.80 -16.59
C VAL A 463 21.70 -39.95 -15.75
#